data_AF-A0A0A9EX65-F1
#
_entry.id   AF-A0A0A9EX65-F1
#
_cell.length_a   1.000
_cell.length_b   1.000
_cell.length_c   1.000
_cell.angle_alpha   90.00
_cell.angle_beta   90.00
_cell.angle_gamma   90.00
#
_symmetry.space_group_name_H-M   'P 1'
#
loop_
_entity.id
_entity.type
_entity.pdbx_description
1 polymer ?
#
loop_
_entity_poly.entity_id
_entity_poly.type
_entity_poly.pdbx_seq_one_letter_code
_entity_poly.pdbx_strand_id
1 'polypeptide(L)'
;MDDSLAGKLLPGCTTMDEVRERILERCKEVEKTAIEQATDNAILDQLAKMIEVDVPRALFQEQGQQLYGAKLLQLQAERKLDKDQLASLSSQRSVQAYLEDERENITRIIKQMLAVGEIFKSENLQYSTEQLIKEVENSVAEFKQYNQDYDEDNIKQKVQDVLEAAKVLEWLKENCTVEYIRQ
;
A
#
# COMPACT_ATOMS: atom_id res chain seq x y z
N MET A 1 -7.05 36.09 -18.85
CA MET A 1 -6.48 34.83 -19.39
C MET A 1 -7.40 34.42 -20.51
N ASP A 2 -6.85 34.08 -21.68
CA ASP A 2 -7.61 33.83 -22.91
C ASP A 2 -7.79 32.31 -23.13
N ASP A 3 -8.93 31.92 -23.69
CA ASP A 3 -9.33 30.52 -23.89
C ASP A 3 -8.44 29.78 -24.90
N SER A 4 -7.70 30.52 -25.73
CA SER A 4 -6.67 29.97 -26.63
C SER A 4 -5.54 29.21 -25.91
N LEU A 5 -5.38 29.40 -24.60
CA LEU A 5 -4.42 28.67 -23.76
C LEU A 5 -4.97 27.37 -23.17
N ALA A 6 -6.29 27.16 -23.17
CA ALA A 6 -6.94 26.07 -22.46
C ALA A 6 -6.41 24.68 -22.89
N GLY A 7 -6.44 24.41 -24.19
CA GLY A 7 -5.95 23.15 -24.76
C GLY A 7 -4.44 22.96 -24.67
N LYS A 8 -3.66 24.03 -24.42
CA LYS A 8 -2.21 23.95 -24.16
C LYS A 8 -1.91 23.60 -22.70
N LEU A 9 -2.75 24.03 -21.77
CA LEU A 9 -2.59 23.78 -20.33
C LEU A 9 -3.11 22.40 -19.94
N LEU A 10 -4.27 22.00 -20.47
CA LEU A 10 -4.85 20.69 -20.24
C LEU A 10 -5.43 20.15 -21.57
N PRO A 11 -4.85 19.09 -22.15
CA PRO A 11 -5.38 18.48 -23.36
C PRO A 11 -6.84 18.06 -23.16
N GLY A 12 -7.70 18.46 -24.09
CA GLY A 12 -9.15 18.18 -24.03
C GLY A 12 -10.01 19.32 -23.46
N CYS A 13 -9.42 20.43 -23.00
CA CYS A 13 -10.15 21.63 -22.64
C CYS A 13 -10.15 22.67 -23.77
N THR A 14 -11.26 23.38 -23.91
CA THR A 14 -11.50 24.43 -24.90
C THR A 14 -11.61 25.82 -24.27
N THR A 15 -11.97 25.90 -22.98
CA THR A 15 -12.07 27.16 -22.23
C THR A 15 -11.22 27.14 -20.96
N MET A 16 -10.84 28.32 -20.47
CA MET A 16 -10.13 28.44 -19.20
C MET A 16 -10.99 28.02 -18.01
N ASP A 17 -12.32 28.09 -18.12
CA ASP A 17 -13.23 27.61 -17.08
C ASP A 17 -13.25 26.08 -16.99
N GLU A 18 -13.26 25.37 -18.13
CA GLU A 18 -13.07 23.91 -18.16
C GLU A 18 -11.73 23.48 -17.54
N VAL A 19 -10.65 24.23 -17.82
CA VAL A 19 -9.34 23.98 -17.21
C VAL A 19 -9.41 24.15 -15.70
N ARG A 20 -10.03 25.23 -15.20
CA ARG A 20 -10.20 25.46 -13.76
C ARG A 20 -11.02 24.37 -13.09
N GLU A 21 -12.12 23.96 -13.71
CA GLU A 21 -13.00 22.92 -13.17
C GLU A 21 -12.28 21.57 -13.09
N ARG A 22 -11.58 21.16 -14.15
CA ARG A 22 -10.80 19.91 -14.17
C ARG A 22 -9.66 19.91 -13.16
N ILE A 23 -8.96 21.03 -13.01
CA ILE A 23 -7.91 21.16 -11.98
C ILE A 23 -8.53 21.07 -10.60
N LEU A 24 -9.64 21.76 -10.36
CA LEU A 24 -10.35 21.72 -9.08
C LEU A 24 -10.84 20.30 -8.74
N GLU A 25 -11.42 19.60 -9.71
CA GLU A 25 -11.85 18.21 -9.56
C GLU A 25 -10.66 17.31 -9.22
N ARG A 26 -9.55 17.43 -9.96
CA ARG A 26 -8.32 16.69 -9.64
C ARG A 26 -7.77 17.01 -8.25
N CYS A 27 -7.82 18.27 -7.82
CA CYS A 27 -7.41 18.67 -6.47
C CYS A 27 -8.29 18.03 -5.40
N LYS A 28 -9.62 18.00 -5.61
CA LYS A 28 -10.55 17.34 -4.69
C LYS A 28 -10.32 15.84 -4.60
N GLU A 29 -10.07 15.17 -5.72
CA GLU A 29 -9.76 13.72 -5.72
C GLU A 29 -8.43 13.42 -5.01
N VAL A 30 -7.40 14.25 -5.22
CA VAL A 30 -6.12 14.12 -4.49
C VAL A 30 -6.32 14.34 -3.00
N GLU A 31 -7.07 15.37 -2.61
CA GLU A 31 -7.38 15.66 -1.20
C GLU A 31 -8.16 14.50 -0.56
N LYS A 32 -9.20 14.01 -1.24
CA LYS A 32 -10.00 12.87 -0.77
C LYS A 32 -9.14 11.63 -0.56
N THR A 33 -8.31 11.28 -1.56
CA THR A 33 -7.40 10.12 -1.46
C THR A 33 -6.41 10.30 -0.31
N ALA A 34 -5.87 11.50 -0.12
CA ALA A 34 -4.94 11.79 0.98
C ALA A 34 -5.62 11.67 2.35
N ILE A 35 -6.87 12.12 2.49
CA ILE A 35 -7.66 11.97 3.72
C ILE A 35 -7.95 10.49 4.00
N GLU A 36 -8.38 9.73 2.99
CA GLU A 36 -8.64 8.30 3.11
C GLU A 36 -7.38 7.55 3.57
N GLN A 37 -6.26 7.79 2.90
CA GLN A 37 -4.98 7.16 3.24
C GLN A 37 -4.48 7.56 4.63
N ALA A 38 -4.61 8.84 5.02
CA ALA A 38 -4.25 9.30 6.36
C ALA A 38 -5.12 8.63 7.43
N THR A 39 -6.41 8.46 7.15
CA THR A 39 -7.36 7.78 8.04
C THR A 39 -6.98 6.31 8.21
N ASP A 40 -6.72 5.61 7.11
CA ASP A 40 -6.32 4.20 7.12
C ASP A 40 -5.02 3.99 7.91
N ASN A 41 -4.02 4.83 7.64
CA ASN A 41 -2.75 4.78 8.36
C ASN A 41 -2.92 5.03 9.86
N ALA A 42 -3.76 6.00 10.24
CA ALA A 42 -4.03 6.29 11.64
C ALA A 42 -4.71 5.11 12.36
N ILE A 43 -5.66 4.45 11.70
CA ILE A 43 -6.33 3.25 12.22
C ILE A 43 -5.30 2.12 12.41
N LEU A 44 -4.51 1.81 11.39
CA LEU A 44 -3.49 0.76 11.45
C LEU A 44 -2.43 1.04 12.52
N ASP A 45 -1.99 2.28 12.65
CA ASP A 45 -1.02 2.67 13.68
C ASP A 45 -1.61 2.53 15.09
N GLN A 46 -2.89 2.83 15.26
CA GLN A 46 -3.56 2.62 16.53
C GLN A 46 -3.73 1.13 16.85
N LEU A 47 -4.11 0.31 15.87
CA LEU A 47 -4.18 -1.15 16.01
C LEU A 47 -2.84 -1.73 16.49
N ALA A 48 -1.73 -1.32 15.86
CA ALA A 48 -0.40 -1.80 16.22
C ALA A 48 -0.03 -1.50 17.69
N LYS A 49 -0.47 -0.36 18.21
CA LYS A 49 -0.20 0.08 19.59
C LYS A 49 -1.05 -0.65 20.62
N MET A 50 -2.28 -1.04 20.26
CA MET A 50 -3.20 -1.74 21.16
C MET A 50 -2.83 -3.21 21.34
N ILE A 51 -2.01 -3.78 20.46
CA ILE A 51 -1.68 -5.20 20.47
C ILE A 51 -0.37 -5.45 21.21
N GLU A 52 -0.48 -6.20 22.31
CA GLU A 52 0.63 -6.73 23.08
C GLU A 52 0.90 -8.20 22.69
N VAL A 53 1.50 -8.40 21.51
CA VAL A 53 1.95 -9.72 21.06
C VAL A 53 3.46 -9.72 20.84
N ASP A 54 4.10 -10.80 21.29
CA ASP A 54 5.50 -11.08 20.99
C ASP A 54 5.61 -11.63 19.57
N VAL A 55 6.37 -10.93 18.73
CA VAL A 55 6.58 -11.36 17.34
C VAL A 55 7.58 -12.52 17.30
N PRO A 56 7.20 -13.69 16.74
CA PRO A 56 8.13 -14.79 16.56
C PRO A 56 9.30 -14.41 15.66
N ARG A 57 10.51 -14.83 16.01
CA ARG A 57 11.73 -14.50 15.24
C ARG A 57 11.63 -14.90 13.76
N ALA A 58 11.04 -16.05 13.46
CA ALA A 58 10.87 -16.52 12.09
C ALA A 58 10.01 -15.55 11.27
N LEU A 59 8.85 -15.16 11.82
CA LEU A 59 7.95 -14.20 11.18
C LEU A 59 8.60 -12.82 11.00
N PHE A 60 9.35 -12.36 12.01
CA PHE A 60 10.11 -11.12 11.91
C PHE A 60 11.15 -11.15 10.78
N GLN A 61 11.91 -12.24 10.68
CA GLN A 61 12.95 -12.38 9.66
C GLN A 61 12.35 -12.47 8.26
N GLU A 62 11.29 -13.26 8.09
CA GLU A 62 10.59 -13.39 6.82
C GLU A 62 10.03 -12.04 6.35
N GLN A 63 9.28 -11.36 7.20
CA GLN A 63 8.66 -10.08 6.84
C GLN A 63 9.69 -8.98 6.61
N GLY A 64 10.73 -8.91 7.42
CA GLY A 64 11.80 -7.94 7.20
C GLY A 64 12.58 -8.20 5.89
N GLN A 65 12.79 -9.46 5.51
CA GLN A 65 13.41 -9.79 4.22
C GLN A 65 12.50 -9.41 3.03
N GLN A 66 11.19 -9.66 3.13
CA GLN A 66 10.23 -9.25 2.11
C GLN A 66 10.21 -7.72 1.93
N LEU A 67 10.13 -6.97 3.02
CA LEU A 67 10.17 -5.50 3.00
C LEU A 67 11.48 -4.97 2.41
N TYR A 68 12.62 -5.57 2.77
CA TYR A 68 13.90 -5.18 2.22
C TYR A 68 13.98 -5.47 0.72
N GLY A 69 13.51 -6.64 0.28
CA GLY A 69 13.43 -6.99 -1.14
C GLY A 69 12.58 -5.99 -1.94
N ALA A 70 11.40 -5.64 -1.43
CA ALA A 70 10.54 -4.63 -2.04
C ALA A 70 11.24 -3.26 -2.13
N LYS A 71 11.95 -2.84 -1.08
CA LYS A 71 12.74 -1.59 -1.07
C LYS A 71 13.82 -1.59 -2.15
N LEU A 72 14.53 -2.71 -2.34
CA LEU A 72 15.55 -2.83 -3.39
C LEU A 72 14.94 -2.76 -4.79
N LEU A 73 13.81 -3.43 -5.03
CA LEU A 73 13.09 -3.37 -6.29
C LEU A 73 12.63 -1.94 -6.62
N GLN A 74 12.11 -1.22 -5.62
CA GLN A 74 11.73 0.18 -5.78
C GLN A 74 12.94 1.06 -6.17
N LEU A 75 14.06 0.92 -5.46
CA LEU A 75 15.28 1.68 -5.76
C LEU A 75 15.83 1.37 -7.17
N GLN A 76 15.71 0.12 -7.63
CA GLN A 76 16.05 -0.27 -8.99
C GLN A 76 15.11 0.37 -10.02
N ALA A 77 13.80 0.36 -9.78
CA ALA A 77 12.80 0.96 -10.67
C ALA A 77 12.96 2.48 -10.78
N GLU A 78 13.31 3.16 -9.69
CA GLU A 78 13.62 4.60 -9.66
C GLU A 78 14.97 4.94 -10.33
N ARG A 79 15.64 3.96 -10.96
CA ARG A 79 16.97 4.07 -11.59
C ARG A 79 18.07 4.60 -10.66
N LYS A 80 17.94 4.38 -9.35
CA LYS A 80 18.90 4.86 -8.33
C LYS A 80 20.06 3.90 -8.10
N LEU A 81 19.99 2.66 -8.60
CA LEU A 81 20.99 1.63 -8.34
C LEU A 81 21.43 0.94 -9.63
N ASP A 82 22.75 0.80 -9.79
CA ASP A 82 23.34 -0.11 -10.78
C ASP A 82 23.46 -1.55 -10.23
N LYS A 83 23.93 -2.49 -11.06
CA LYS A 83 24.03 -3.91 -10.71
C LYS A 83 25.02 -4.19 -9.57
N ASP A 84 26.12 -3.44 -9.49
CA ASP A 84 27.16 -3.66 -8.47
C ASP A 84 26.72 -3.10 -7.12
N GLN A 85 26.06 -1.94 -7.13
CA GLN A 85 25.41 -1.37 -5.95
C GLN A 85 24.29 -2.26 -5.44
N LEU A 86 23.46 -2.80 -6.33
CA LEU A 86 22.40 -3.74 -5.95
C LEU A 86 22.99 -5.01 -5.33
N ALA A 87 24.05 -5.59 -5.91
CA ALA A 87 24.71 -6.77 -5.35
C ALA A 87 25.29 -6.53 -3.95
N SER A 88 25.88 -5.35 -3.71
CA SER A 88 26.36 -4.96 -2.39
C SER A 88 25.23 -4.80 -1.37
N LEU A 89 24.09 -4.24 -1.78
CA LEU A 89 22.91 -4.08 -0.94
C LEU A 89 22.19 -5.42 -0.68
N SER A 90 22.28 -6.39 -1.59
CA SER A 90 21.73 -7.73 -1.39
C SER A 90 22.58 -8.63 -0.48
N SER A 91 23.68 -8.12 0.09
CA SER A 91 24.53 -8.91 1.00
C SER A 91 23.82 -9.23 2.32
N GLN A 92 24.13 -10.38 2.93
CA GLN A 92 23.56 -10.77 4.23
C GLN A 92 23.79 -9.72 5.32
N ARG A 93 24.93 -9.01 5.27
CA ARG A 93 25.24 -7.94 6.21
C ARG A 93 24.28 -6.77 6.05
N SER A 94 23.98 -6.36 4.81
CA SER A 94 23.06 -5.27 4.51
C SER A 94 21.63 -5.61 4.94
N VAL A 95 21.20 -6.86 4.69
CA VAL A 95 19.90 -7.37 5.16
C VAL A 95 19.84 -7.31 6.69
N GLN A 96 20.86 -7.81 7.39
CA GLN A 96 20.87 -7.84 8.85
C GLN A 96 20.86 -6.42 9.46
N ALA A 97 21.63 -5.49 8.87
CA ALA A 97 21.60 -4.08 9.29
C ALA A 97 20.21 -3.47 9.12
N TYR A 98 19.54 -3.73 7.99
CA TYR A 98 18.16 -3.28 7.77
C TYR A 98 17.19 -3.87 8.79
N LEU A 99 17.30 -5.17 9.10
CA LEU A 99 16.45 -5.81 10.11
C LEU A 99 16.62 -5.19 11.51
N GLU A 100 17.84 -4.75 11.84
CA GLU A 100 18.12 -4.09 13.12
C GLU A 100 17.58 -2.66 13.14
N ASP A 101 17.86 -1.88 12.10
CA ASP A 101 17.43 -0.47 11.98
C ASP A 101 15.91 -0.33 11.90
N GLU A 102 15.24 -1.23 11.19
CA GLU A 102 13.78 -1.19 10.97
C GLU A 102 13.01 -2.10 11.93
N ARG A 103 13.64 -2.57 13.01
CA ARG A 103 13.03 -3.55 13.93
C ARG A 103 11.66 -3.13 14.44
N GLU A 104 11.52 -1.87 14.85
CA GLU A 104 10.25 -1.33 15.35
C GLU A 104 9.20 -1.27 14.25
N ASN A 105 9.59 -0.84 13.04
CA ASN A 105 8.70 -0.73 11.90
C ASN A 105 8.21 -2.11 11.42
N ILE A 106 9.12 -3.08 11.27
CA ILE A 106 8.78 -4.47 10.90
C ILE A 106 7.84 -5.07 11.95
N THR A 107 8.14 -4.86 13.24
CA THR A 107 7.30 -5.32 14.35
C THR A 107 5.90 -4.70 14.28
N ARG A 108 5.81 -3.39 14.01
CA ARG A 108 4.55 -2.65 13.84
C ARG A 108 3.72 -3.25 12.70
N ILE A 109 4.32 -3.48 11.53
CA ILE A 109 3.65 -4.06 10.36
C ILE A 109 3.13 -5.47 10.67
N ILE A 110 3.93 -6.30 11.33
CA ILE A 110 3.50 -7.65 11.73
C ILE A 110 2.29 -7.58 12.67
N LYS A 111 2.33 -6.70 13.68
CA LYS A 111 1.19 -6.50 14.58
C LYS A 111 -0.06 -6.06 13.83
N GLN A 112 0.06 -5.16 12.86
CA GLN A 112 -1.06 -4.73 12.01
C GLN A 112 -1.65 -5.91 11.22
N MET A 113 -0.80 -6.70 10.56
CA MET A 113 -1.23 -7.87 9.80
C MET A 113 -1.97 -8.88 10.69
N LEU A 114 -1.44 -9.16 11.89
CA LEU A 114 -2.09 -10.03 12.87
C LEU A 114 -3.43 -9.44 13.36
N ALA A 115 -3.47 -8.14 13.62
CA ALA A 115 -4.70 -7.42 14.01
C ALA A 115 -5.80 -7.59 12.97
N VAL A 116 -5.46 -7.30 11.72
CA VAL A 116 -6.37 -7.33 10.58
C VAL A 116 -6.92 -8.73 10.42
N GLY A 117 -6.06 -9.75 10.39
CA GLY A 117 -6.50 -11.14 10.24
C GLY A 117 -7.41 -11.60 11.39
N GLU A 118 -7.14 -11.15 12.62
CA GLU A 118 -7.96 -11.51 13.78
C GLU A 118 -9.33 -10.79 13.77
N ILE A 119 -9.36 -9.50 13.41
CA ILE A 119 -10.61 -8.73 13.28
C ILE A 119 -11.46 -9.29 12.14
N PHE A 120 -10.86 -9.56 10.98
CA PHE A 120 -11.55 -10.13 9.83
C PHE A 120 -12.29 -11.43 10.20
N LYS A 121 -11.63 -12.31 10.97
CA LYS A 121 -12.23 -13.56 11.48
C LYS A 121 -13.27 -13.31 12.57
N SER A 122 -12.95 -12.48 13.56
CA SER A 122 -13.80 -12.26 14.74
C SER A 122 -15.12 -11.58 14.40
N GLU A 123 -15.07 -10.61 13.48
CA GLU A 123 -16.24 -9.88 12.98
C GLU A 123 -16.93 -10.60 11.80
N ASN A 124 -16.42 -11.79 11.42
CA ASN A 124 -16.95 -12.61 10.33
C ASN A 124 -17.12 -11.81 9.02
N LEU A 125 -16.13 -10.99 8.70
CA LEU A 125 -16.12 -10.19 7.48
C LEU A 125 -15.93 -11.10 6.26
N GLN A 126 -16.48 -10.67 5.12
CA GLN A 126 -16.44 -11.46 3.89
C GLN A 126 -16.17 -10.57 2.68
N TYR A 127 -15.42 -11.12 1.73
CA TYR A 127 -15.32 -10.65 0.36
C TYR A 127 -15.82 -11.76 -0.56
N SER A 128 -16.35 -11.39 -1.73
CA SER A 128 -16.85 -12.41 -2.65
C SER A 128 -15.70 -13.14 -3.36
N THR A 129 -15.91 -14.41 -3.71
CA THR A 129 -14.96 -15.16 -4.53
C THR A 129 -14.74 -14.47 -5.89
N GLU A 130 -15.77 -13.83 -6.44
CA GLU A 130 -15.68 -13.06 -7.67
C GLU A 130 -14.74 -11.86 -7.55
N GLN A 131 -14.77 -11.15 -6.41
CA GLN A 131 -13.82 -10.07 -6.11
C GLN A 131 -12.40 -10.60 -6.08
N LEU A 132 -12.16 -11.72 -5.37
CA LEU A 132 -10.84 -12.33 -5.30
C LEU A 132 -10.32 -12.73 -6.69
N ILE A 133 -11.13 -13.44 -7.49
CA ILE A 133 -10.73 -13.88 -8.83
C ILE A 133 -10.37 -12.67 -9.69
N LYS A 134 -11.23 -11.64 -9.71
CA LYS A 134 -11.01 -10.44 -10.51
C LYS A 134 -9.72 -9.72 -10.13
N GLU A 135 -9.44 -9.55 -8.83
CA GLU A 135 -8.23 -8.85 -8.39
C GLU A 135 -6.94 -9.66 -8.63
N VAL A 136 -7.02 -11.00 -8.55
CA VAL A 136 -5.91 -11.88 -8.95
C VAL A 136 -5.66 -11.78 -10.46
N GLU A 137 -6.71 -11.83 -11.27
CA GLU A 137 -6.60 -11.68 -12.74
C GLU A 137 -5.99 -10.33 -13.13
N ASN A 138 -6.44 -9.24 -12.49
CA ASN A 138 -5.87 -7.90 -12.69
C ASN A 138 -4.38 -7.88 -12.34
N SER A 139 -4.01 -8.40 -11.17
CA SER A 139 -2.61 -8.45 -10.72
C SER A 139 -1.75 -9.26 -11.69
N VAL A 140 -2.20 -10.46 -12.09
CA VAL A 140 -1.48 -11.31 -13.05
C VAL A 140 -1.34 -10.63 -14.42
N ALA A 141 -2.35 -9.88 -14.87
CA ALA A 141 -2.30 -9.13 -16.12
C ALA A 141 -1.20 -8.06 -16.10
N GLU A 142 -1.00 -7.38 -14.97
CA GLU A 142 0.10 -6.41 -14.80
C GLU A 142 1.47 -7.08 -14.91
N PHE A 143 1.70 -8.20 -14.22
CA PHE A 143 2.96 -8.94 -14.34
C PHE A 143 3.25 -9.38 -15.78
N LYS A 144 2.22 -9.89 -16.49
CA LYS A 144 2.33 -10.25 -17.91
C LYS A 144 2.65 -9.06 -18.81
N GLN A 145 2.02 -7.91 -18.56
CA GLN A 145 2.25 -6.68 -19.33
C GLN A 145 3.71 -6.21 -19.24
N TYR A 146 4.35 -6.38 -18.08
CA TYR A 146 5.75 -6.01 -17.87
C TYR A 146 6.74 -7.17 -18.11
N ASN A 147 6.27 -8.32 -18.61
CA ASN A 147 7.07 -9.52 -18.84
C ASN A 147 7.91 -9.92 -17.62
N GLN A 148 7.27 -9.86 -16.44
CA GLN A 148 7.86 -10.21 -15.16
C GLN A 148 7.46 -11.64 -14.77
N ASP A 149 8.42 -12.38 -14.20
CA ASP A 149 8.13 -13.67 -13.59
C ASP A 149 7.22 -13.47 -12.37
N TYR A 150 6.24 -14.36 -12.20
CA TYR A 150 5.32 -14.32 -11.09
C TYR A 150 4.98 -15.72 -10.58
N ASP A 151 4.57 -15.76 -9.31
CA ASP A 151 4.05 -16.94 -8.65
C ASP A 151 2.58 -16.68 -8.29
N GLU A 152 1.69 -17.49 -8.85
CA GLU A 152 0.25 -17.30 -8.75
C GLU A 152 -0.26 -17.48 -7.31
N ASP A 153 0.31 -18.42 -6.55
CA ASP A 153 -0.07 -18.64 -5.15
C ASP A 153 0.35 -17.45 -4.29
N ASN A 154 1.54 -16.90 -4.54
CA ASN A 154 2.00 -15.68 -3.87
C ASN A 154 1.16 -14.46 -4.22
N ILE A 155 0.76 -14.30 -5.49
CA ILE A 155 -0.15 -13.21 -5.90
C ILE A 155 -1.49 -13.37 -5.19
N LYS A 156 -2.05 -14.58 -5.20
CA LYS A 156 -3.33 -14.86 -4.56
C LYS A 156 -3.30 -14.53 -3.07
N GLN A 157 -2.27 -14.94 -2.35
CA GLN A 157 -2.14 -14.62 -0.92
C GLN A 157 -2.08 -13.11 -0.70
N LYS A 158 -1.28 -12.37 -1.48
CA LYS A 158 -1.19 -10.90 -1.37
C LYS A 158 -2.52 -10.22 -1.65
N VAL A 159 -3.25 -10.68 -2.66
CA VAL A 159 -4.58 -10.14 -2.98
C VAL A 159 -5.56 -10.43 -1.84
N GLN A 160 -5.51 -11.61 -1.23
CA GLN A 160 -6.32 -11.92 -0.05
C GLN A 160 -5.98 -10.98 1.11
N ASP A 161 -4.71 -10.81 1.44
CA ASP A 161 -4.27 -9.92 2.53
C ASP A 161 -4.77 -8.48 2.31
N VAL A 162 -4.72 -7.99 1.06
CA VAL A 162 -5.22 -6.66 0.68
C VAL A 162 -6.75 -6.56 0.81
N LEU A 163 -7.49 -7.58 0.36
CA LEU A 163 -8.96 -7.59 0.47
C LEU A 163 -9.41 -7.69 1.94
N GLU A 164 -8.75 -8.50 2.75
CA GLU A 164 -9.00 -8.59 4.19
C GLU A 164 -8.74 -7.25 4.88
N ALA A 165 -7.59 -6.61 4.60
CA ALA A 165 -7.26 -5.30 5.12
C ALA A 165 -8.28 -4.23 4.73
N ALA A 166 -8.70 -4.21 3.46
CA ALA A 166 -9.73 -3.28 2.99
C ALA A 166 -11.06 -3.46 3.74
N LYS A 167 -11.51 -4.70 3.93
CA LYS A 167 -12.75 -5.00 4.65
C LYS A 167 -12.68 -4.60 6.12
N VAL A 168 -11.56 -4.86 6.78
CA VAL A 168 -11.34 -4.47 8.17
C VAL A 168 -11.30 -2.95 8.32
N LEU A 169 -10.63 -2.24 7.42
CA LEU A 169 -10.57 -0.77 7.45
C LEU A 169 -11.93 -0.13 7.20
N GLU A 170 -12.71 -0.63 6.24
CA GLU A 170 -14.10 -0.23 6.02
C GLU A 170 -14.92 -0.41 7.29
N TRP A 171 -14.86 -1.59 7.90
CA TRP A 171 -15.58 -1.89 9.14
C TRP A 171 -15.14 -0.99 10.30
N LEU A 172 -13.83 -0.76 10.48
CA LEU A 172 -13.32 0.10 11.55
C LEU A 172 -13.73 1.56 11.36
N LYS A 173 -13.76 2.08 10.13
CA LYS A 173 -14.25 3.44 9.86
C LYS A 173 -15.71 3.64 10.25
N GLU A 174 -16.53 2.59 10.13
CA GLU A 174 -17.94 2.62 10.51
C GLU A 174 -18.16 2.41 12.02
N ASN A 175 -17.26 1.66 12.67
CA ASN A 175 -17.42 1.22 14.06
C ASN A 175 -16.53 1.96 15.07
N CYS A 176 -15.64 2.84 14.62
CA CYS A 176 -14.77 3.65 15.48
C CYS A 176 -15.02 5.15 15.30
N THR A 177 -14.66 5.93 16.32
CA THR A 177 -14.69 7.40 16.24
C THR A 177 -13.44 7.91 15.55
N VAL A 178 -13.60 8.50 14.36
CA VAL A 178 -12.52 9.17 13.62
C VAL A 178 -12.67 10.69 13.79
N GLU A 179 -11.67 11.31 14.43
CA GLU A 179 -11.63 12.77 14.60
C GLU A 179 -10.71 13.41 13.56
N TYR A 180 -11.27 14.31 12.75
CA TYR A 180 -10.52 15.04 11.73
C TYR A 180 -10.00 16.37 12.29
N ILE A 181 -8.68 16.50 12.39
CA ILE A 181 -8.02 17.73 12.81
C ILE A 181 -7.61 18.51 11.56
N ARG A 182 -8.15 19.72 11.37
CA ARG A 182 -7.65 20.65 10.34
C ARG A 182 -6.46 21.42 10.89
N GLN A 183 -5.31 21.32 10.22
CA GLN A 183 -4.14 22.17 10.47
C GLN A 183 -4.13 23.38 9.53
#